data_AF-A0A4U1AGI4-F1
#
_entry.id   AF-A0A4U1AGI4-F1
#
_cell.length_a   1.000
_cell.length_b   1.000
_cell.length_c   1.000
_cell.angle_alpha   90.00
_cell.angle_beta   90.00
_cell.angle_gamma   90.00
#
_symmetry.space_group_name_H-M   'P 1'
#
loop_
_entity.id
_entity.type
_entity.pdbx_description
1 polymer ?
#
loop_
_entity_poly.entity_id
_entity_poly.type
_entity_poly.pdbx_seq_one_letter_code
_entity_poly.pdbx_strand_id
1 'polypeptide(L)'
;MHNITLCYSTHRPETLALTLRILQEHDVIVLEEPLHPDFHKALGGGVELEEHLLEVDSAYPVFTLGQYRLLQQLFKAGKEILQVEPYLDHLLSIQYFFAAEHRPDELVPDTPAHAVYRSERDATKNLIRYYQEVRGDDFPKILAAMNRFARADARRFVLRDSLRAKRILEVLVPGKDTCIEAGSIHLFLKCLLVKGLSSEWRLRIHDIDGEAVKMLNLHGSLFSPGDELTLDYIFGRSVSRKKWQLCCAQSLIYSKIITKEELSGGDDDFPHTRDEIAAIAVVKQLSVAACAALFQRIRSLSSGDAAELTAKYVQVKSV
;
A
#
# COMPACT_ATOMS: atom_id res chain seq x y z
N MET A 1 24.91 13.61 -14.26
CA MET A 1 24.30 12.46 -13.57
C MET A 1 22.89 12.87 -13.21
N HIS A 2 21.89 12.13 -13.70
CA HIS A 2 20.47 12.46 -13.54
C HIS A 2 19.96 11.96 -12.19
N ASN A 3 19.16 12.74 -11.45
CA ASN A 3 18.64 12.28 -10.18
C ASN A 3 17.26 11.65 -10.35
N ILE A 4 17.07 10.53 -9.68
CA ILE A 4 15.77 9.90 -9.52
C ILE A 4 15.55 9.60 -8.05
N THR A 5 14.40 9.99 -7.52
CA THR A 5 14.02 9.72 -6.12
C THR A 5 12.81 8.80 -6.12
N LEU A 6 12.95 7.61 -5.52
CA LEU A 6 11.80 6.80 -5.17
C LEU A 6 11.33 7.22 -3.78
N CYS A 7 10.18 7.88 -3.74
CA CYS A 7 9.53 8.40 -2.55
C CYS A 7 8.47 7.39 -2.09
N TYR A 8 8.71 6.75 -0.95
CA TYR A 8 7.71 5.93 -0.29
C TYR A 8 6.80 6.82 0.56
N SER A 9 5.50 6.80 0.24
CA SER A 9 4.46 7.55 0.93
C SER A 9 3.25 6.67 1.24
N THR A 10 2.42 7.10 2.18
CA THR A 10 1.15 6.47 2.52
C THR A 10 -0.01 7.43 2.27
N HIS A 11 -1.21 6.88 2.18
CA HIS A 11 -2.46 7.63 2.01
C HIS A 11 -2.91 8.25 3.34
N ARG A 12 -2.04 9.05 3.96
CA ARG A 12 -2.24 9.64 5.29
C ARG A 12 -2.18 11.17 5.20
N PRO A 13 -3.27 11.91 5.52
CA PRO A 13 -3.30 13.37 5.36
C PRO A 13 -2.14 14.10 6.04
N GLU A 14 -1.67 13.62 7.19
CA GLU A 14 -0.54 14.21 7.94
C GLU A 14 0.80 14.19 7.17
N THR A 15 0.94 13.32 6.17
CA THR A 15 2.19 13.16 5.41
C THR A 15 2.26 14.07 4.18
N LEU A 16 1.18 14.75 3.84
CA LEU A 16 1.07 15.57 2.62
C LEU A 16 2.14 16.67 2.56
N ALA A 17 2.41 17.34 3.69
CA ALA A 17 3.41 18.39 3.75
C ALA A 17 4.84 17.86 3.54
N LEU A 18 5.17 16.71 4.14
CA LEU A 18 6.45 16.04 3.94
C LEU A 18 6.61 15.59 2.48
N THR A 19 5.55 15.03 1.91
CA THR A 19 5.51 14.58 0.52
C THR A 19 5.72 15.76 -0.44
N LEU A 20 5.00 16.86 -0.24
CA LEU A 20 5.14 18.08 -1.05
C LEU A 20 6.59 18.57 -1.11
N ARG A 21 7.28 18.60 0.04
CA ARG A 21 8.66 19.07 0.14
C ARG A 21 9.58 18.27 -0.79
N ILE A 22 9.38 16.95 -0.89
CA ILE A 22 10.16 16.10 -1.80
C ILE A 22 9.74 16.31 -3.26
N LEU A 23 8.44 16.35 -3.55
CA LEU A 23 7.95 16.49 -4.92
C LEU A 23 8.39 17.83 -5.56
N GLN A 24 8.46 18.92 -4.79
CA GLN A 24 8.85 20.25 -5.27
C GLN A 24 10.29 20.32 -5.82
N GLU A 25 11.18 19.47 -5.32
CA GLU A 25 12.59 19.41 -5.73
C GLU A 25 12.80 18.79 -7.12
N HIS A 26 11.77 18.19 -7.72
CA HIS A 26 11.88 17.41 -8.96
C HIS A 26 11.13 18.08 -10.11
N ASP A 27 11.56 17.86 -11.35
CA ASP A 27 10.93 18.40 -12.57
C ASP A 27 9.76 17.53 -13.04
N VAL A 28 9.92 16.21 -12.88
CA VAL A 28 8.93 15.19 -13.27
C VAL A 28 8.48 14.44 -12.03
N ILE A 29 7.17 14.25 -11.89
CA ILE A 29 6.55 13.49 -10.81
C ILE A 29 5.78 12.33 -11.43
N VAL A 30 6.07 11.12 -10.98
CA VAL A 30 5.46 9.88 -11.46
C VAL A 30 4.60 9.29 -10.34
N LEU A 31 3.28 9.29 -10.53
CA LEU A 31 2.30 8.88 -9.54
C LEU A 31 1.98 7.38 -9.59
N GLU A 32 1.57 6.81 -8.46
CA GLU A 32 0.98 5.46 -8.35
C GLU A 32 -0.54 5.50 -8.62
N GLU A 33 -0.93 5.97 -9.80
CA GLU A 33 -2.34 6.10 -10.18
C GLU A 33 -2.53 5.66 -11.66
N PRO A 34 -3.66 5.01 -12.01
CA PRO A 34 -3.97 4.70 -13.40
C PRO A 34 -4.23 5.98 -14.22
N LEU A 35 -4.18 5.85 -15.54
CA LEU A 35 -4.52 6.94 -16.45
C LEU A 35 -5.98 7.35 -16.30
N HIS A 36 -6.23 8.65 -16.12
CA HIS A 36 -7.56 9.24 -16.13
C HIS A 36 -7.70 10.25 -17.29
N PRO A 37 -8.75 10.17 -18.13
CA PRO A 37 -8.93 11.07 -19.27
C PRO A 37 -8.95 12.56 -18.88
N ASP A 38 -9.52 12.87 -17.71
CA ASP A 38 -9.65 14.24 -17.21
C ASP A 38 -8.54 14.66 -16.25
N PHE A 39 -7.50 13.83 -16.03
CA PHE A 39 -6.42 14.11 -15.08
C PHE A 39 -5.80 15.50 -15.26
N HIS A 40 -5.36 15.84 -16.48
CA HIS A 40 -4.75 17.14 -16.74
C HIS A 40 -5.76 18.31 -16.68
N LYS A 41 -7.04 18.06 -16.95
CA LYS A 41 -8.08 19.08 -16.75
C LYS A 41 -8.28 19.36 -15.27
N ALA A 42 -8.34 18.31 -14.43
CA ALA A 42 -8.41 18.45 -12.98
C ALA A 42 -7.18 19.20 -12.43
N LEU A 43 -5.97 18.86 -12.87
CA LEU A 43 -4.75 19.59 -12.48
C LEU A 43 -4.73 21.05 -12.94
N GLY A 44 -5.30 21.35 -14.12
CA GLY A 44 -5.44 22.70 -14.64
C GLY A 44 -6.58 23.52 -14.02
N GLY A 45 -7.46 22.90 -13.24
CA GLY A 45 -8.68 23.53 -12.71
C GLY A 45 -9.82 23.65 -13.73
N GLY A 46 -9.80 22.85 -14.79
CA GLY A 46 -10.89 22.75 -15.77
C GLY A 46 -12.02 21.81 -15.37
N VAL A 47 -11.82 21.02 -14.31
CA VAL A 47 -12.83 20.19 -13.63
C VAL A 47 -12.65 20.40 -12.13
N GLU A 48 -13.74 20.52 -11.38
CA GLU A 48 -13.68 20.64 -9.93
C GLU A 48 -13.10 19.34 -9.34
N LEU A 49 -12.21 19.45 -8.34
CA LEU A 49 -11.53 18.28 -7.80
C LEU A 49 -12.54 17.30 -7.18
N GLU A 50 -13.52 17.82 -6.47
CA GLU A 50 -14.57 17.01 -5.86
C GLU A 50 -15.39 16.22 -6.90
N GLU A 51 -15.60 16.77 -8.10
CA GLU A 51 -16.25 16.06 -9.21
C GLU A 51 -15.35 14.97 -9.80
N HIS A 52 -14.10 15.32 -10.11
CA HIS A 52 -13.10 14.35 -10.61
C HIS A 52 -12.91 13.18 -9.65
N LEU A 53 -12.88 13.43 -8.34
CA LEU A 53 -12.66 12.40 -7.32
C LEU A 53 -13.85 11.45 -7.12
N LEU A 54 -15.06 11.80 -7.59
CA LEU A 54 -16.18 10.84 -7.60
C LEU A 54 -15.92 9.67 -8.56
N GLU A 55 -15.16 9.88 -9.62
CA GLU A 55 -14.82 8.84 -10.60
C GLU A 55 -13.63 7.97 -10.16
N VAL A 56 -12.74 8.51 -9.34
CA VAL A 56 -11.53 7.82 -8.85
C VAL A 56 -11.83 6.77 -7.77
N ASP A 57 -13.02 6.82 -7.13
CA ASP A 57 -13.47 5.91 -6.06
C ASP A 57 -12.39 5.62 -4.99
N SER A 58 -11.83 6.69 -4.43
CA SER A 58 -10.75 6.59 -3.44
C SER A 58 -11.24 6.10 -2.08
N ALA A 59 -10.54 5.12 -1.50
CA ALA A 59 -10.72 4.69 -0.12
C ALA A 59 -10.25 5.73 0.92
N TYR A 60 -9.58 6.80 0.48
CA TYR A 60 -8.91 7.80 1.31
C TYR A 60 -9.27 9.23 0.86
N PRO A 61 -10.54 9.64 0.97
CA PRO A 61 -11.03 10.86 0.32
C PRO A 61 -10.37 12.15 0.81
N VAL A 62 -10.06 12.26 2.12
CA VAL A 62 -9.42 13.46 2.66
C VAL A 62 -7.97 13.54 2.17
N PHE A 63 -7.25 12.41 2.21
CA PHE A 63 -5.89 12.37 1.67
C PHE A 63 -5.87 12.67 0.18
N THR A 64 -6.70 12.00 -0.63
CA THR A 64 -6.69 12.14 -2.09
C THR A 64 -7.04 13.56 -2.51
N LEU A 65 -8.02 14.20 -1.87
CA LEU A 65 -8.34 15.61 -2.12
C LEU A 65 -7.16 16.53 -1.77
N GLY A 66 -6.51 16.29 -0.63
CA GLY A 66 -5.30 17.01 -0.24
C GLY A 66 -4.15 16.83 -1.24
N GLN A 67 -3.92 15.60 -1.69
CA GLN A 67 -2.90 15.27 -2.69
C GLN A 67 -3.17 15.98 -4.02
N TYR A 68 -4.40 15.93 -4.53
CA TYR A 68 -4.75 16.61 -5.78
C TYR A 68 -4.59 18.13 -5.70
N ARG A 69 -4.90 18.75 -4.56
CA ARG A 69 -4.61 20.18 -4.33
C ARG A 69 -3.11 20.49 -4.40
N LEU A 70 -2.26 19.61 -3.86
CA LEU A 70 -0.81 19.75 -3.99
C LEU A 70 -0.35 19.55 -5.44
N LEU A 71 -0.90 18.56 -6.14
CA LEU A 71 -0.57 18.31 -7.55
C LEU A 71 -0.99 19.49 -8.44
N GLN A 72 -2.13 20.13 -8.19
CA GLN A 72 -2.51 21.38 -8.87
C GLN A 72 -1.48 22.50 -8.65
N GLN A 73 -0.96 22.65 -7.43
CA GLN A 73 0.09 23.64 -7.14
C GLN A 73 1.37 23.34 -7.90
N LEU A 74 1.80 22.08 -7.92
CA LEU A 74 3.00 21.63 -8.63
C LEU A 74 2.85 21.78 -10.15
N PHE A 75 1.68 21.43 -10.69
CA PHE A 75 1.36 21.60 -12.10
C PHE A 75 1.40 23.08 -12.51
N LYS A 76 0.80 23.97 -11.70
CA LYS A 76 0.87 25.43 -11.91
C LYS A 76 2.30 25.98 -11.81
N ALA A 77 3.16 25.34 -11.03
CA ALA A 77 4.60 25.64 -10.96
C ALA A 77 5.41 25.09 -12.14
N GLY A 78 4.75 24.48 -13.14
CA GLY A 78 5.38 23.98 -14.36
C GLY A 78 5.99 22.59 -14.23
N LYS A 79 5.67 21.84 -13.15
CA LYS A 79 6.11 20.44 -13.00
C LYS A 79 5.34 19.54 -13.98
N GLU A 80 6.05 18.57 -14.54
CA GLU A 80 5.43 17.51 -15.35
C GLU A 80 4.94 16.40 -14.41
N ILE A 81 3.67 16.01 -14.54
CA ILE A 81 3.05 15.01 -13.67
C ILE A 81 2.49 13.90 -14.54
N LEU A 82 2.96 12.68 -14.30
CA LEU A 82 2.66 11.48 -15.07
C LEU A 82 1.95 10.44 -14.20
N GLN A 83 0.84 9.90 -14.70
CA GLN A 83 0.19 8.72 -14.12
C GLN A 83 0.85 7.46 -14.68
N VAL A 84 1.47 6.66 -13.82
CA VAL A 84 2.19 5.44 -14.22
C VAL A 84 1.84 4.31 -13.28
N GLU A 85 0.71 3.66 -13.55
CA GLU A 85 0.30 2.43 -12.88
C GLU A 85 -0.32 1.42 -13.87
N PRO A 86 0.51 0.79 -14.72
CA PRO A 86 0.03 -0.08 -15.80
C PRO A 86 -0.80 -1.28 -15.31
N TYR A 87 -0.56 -1.73 -14.07
CA TYR A 87 -1.36 -2.81 -13.50
C TYR A 87 -2.83 -2.39 -13.35
N LEU A 88 -3.07 -1.19 -12.82
CA LEU A 88 -4.42 -0.65 -12.66
C LEU A 88 -5.02 -0.25 -14.01
N ASP A 89 -4.22 0.27 -14.96
CA ASP A 89 -4.69 0.53 -16.33
C ASP A 89 -5.25 -0.75 -16.98
N HIS A 90 -4.52 -1.87 -16.88
CA HIS A 90 -4.99 -3.15 -17.37
C HIS A 90 -6.21 -3.65 -16.60
N LEU A 91 -6.25 -3.46 -15.28
CA LEU A 91 -7.39 -3.87 -14.47
C LEU A 91 -8.68 -3.14 -14.87
N LEU A 92 -8.62 -1.81 -15.04
CA LEU A 92 -9.74 -1.00 -15.52
C LEU A 92 -10.17 -1.44 -16.93
N SER A 93 -9.21 -1.66 -17.83
CA SER A 93 -9.51 -2.16 -19.18
C SER A 93 -10.22 -3.52 -19.16
N ILE A 94 -9.83 -4.44 -18.27
CA ILE A 94 -10.50 -5.74 -18.10
C ILE A 94 -11.92 -5.57 -17.55
N GLN A 95 -12.14 -4.62 -16.63
CA GLN A 95 -13.48 -4.32 -16.12
C GLN A 95 -14.40 -3.80 -17.23
N TYR A 96 -13.93 -2.86 -18.05
CA TYR A 96 -14.69 -2.38 -19.21
C TYR A 96 -14.95 -3.49 -20.24
N PHE A 97 -13.96 -4.38 -20.47
CA PHE A 97 -14.10 -5.53 -21.34
C PHE A 97 -15.25 -6.45 -20.87
N PHE A 98 -15.32 -6.76 -19.57
CA PHE A 98 -16.43 -7.56 -19.02
C PHE A 98 -17.77 -6.80 -18.97
N ALA A 99 -17.74 -5.49 -18.75
CA ALA A 99 -18.94 -4.65 -18.81
C ALA A 99 -19.57 -4.62 -20.22
N ALA A 100 -18.74 -4.83 -21.26
CA ALA A 100 -19.18 -5.02 -22.64
C ALA A 100 -19.58 -6.47 -22.98
N GLU A 101 -19.96 -7.27 -21.96
CA GLU A 101 -20.45 -8.65 -22.07
C GLU A 101 -19.44 -9.70 -22.57
N HIS A 102 -18.16 -9.35 -22.70
CA HIS A 102 -17.12 -10.33 -23.00
C HIS A 102 -16.82 -11.24 -21.80
N ARG A 103 -16.26 -12.42 -22.10
CA ARG A 103 -15.99 -13.48 -21.14
C ARG A 103 -14.48 -13.62 -20.85
N PRO A 104 -14.10 -14.17 -19.69
CA PRO A 104 -12.70 -14.36 -19.35
C PRO A 104 -11.87 -15.20 -20.33
N ASP A 105 -12.50 -16.14 -21.04
CA ASP A 105 -11.85 -16.99 -22.05
C ASP A 105 -11.57 -16.25 -23.37
N GLU A 106 -12.13 -15.06 -23.56
CA GLU A 106 -11.84 -14.18 -24.70
C GLU A 106 -10.60 -13.30 -24.44
N LEU A 107 -10.03 -13.28 -23.22
CA LEU A 107 -8.77 -12.59 -22.95
C LEU A 107 -7.61 -13.31 -23.62
N VAL A 108 -6.84 -12.58 -24.43
CA VAL A 108 -5.70 -13.13 -25.17
C VAL A 108 -4.62 -13.63 -24.20
N PRO A 109 -4.28 -14.93 -24.22
CA PRO A 109 -3.22 -15.49 -23.37
C PRO A 109 -1.86 -14.80 -23.58
N ASP A 110 -0.99 -14.92 -22.57
CA ASP A 110 0.39 -14.38 -22.60
C ASP A 110 0.51 -12.86 -22.82
N THR A 111 -0.59 -12.12 -22.68
CA THR A 111 -0.59 -10.65 -22.64
C THR A 111 -0.48 -10.13 -21.20
N PRO A 112 0.01 -8.90 -21.00
CA PRO A 112 -0.04 -8.24 -19.68
C PRO A 112 -1.45 -8.22 -19.07
N ALA A 113 -2.49 -7.94 -19.87
CA ALA A 113 -3.88 -7.95 -19.41
C ALA A 113 -4.30 -9.33 -18.88
N HIS A 114 -3.98 -10.42 -19.60
CA HIS A 114 -4.27 -11.76 -19.11
C HIS A 114 -3.48 -12.11 -17.83
N ALA A 115 -2.22 -11.66 -17.71
CA ALA A 115 -1.45 -11.84 -16.48
C ALA A 115 -2.07 -11.10 -15.28
N VAL A 116 -2.51 -9.85 -15.47
CA VAL A 116 -3.22 -9.05 -14.47
C VAL A 116 -4.53 -9.72 -14.06
N TYR A 117 -5.35 -10.16 -15.03
CA TYR A 117 -6.58 -10.90 -14.75
C TYR A 117 -6.33 -12.15 -13.90
N ARG A 118 -5.32 -12.95 -14.26
CA ARG A 118 -4.97 -14.18 -13.52
C ARG A 118 -4.52 -13.88 -12.09
N SER A 119 -3.70 -12.83 -11.93
CA SER A 119 -3.21 -12.34 -10.65
C SER A 119 -4.38 -11.90 -9.74
N GLU A 120 -5.26 -11.02 -10.23
CA GLU A 120 -6.44 -10.57 -9.48
C GLU A 120 -7.35 -11.73 -9.12
N ARG A 121 -7.72 -12.56 -10.09
CA ARG A 121 -8.62 -13.70 -9.85
C ARG A 121 -8.09 -14.61 -8.75
N ASP A 122 -6.79 -14.90 -8.74
CA ASP A 122 -6.18 -15.76 -7.73
C ASP A 122 -6.10 -15.07 -6.35
N ALA A 123 -5.75 -13.77 -6.30
CA ALA A 123 -5.74 -13.00 -5.06
C ALA A 123 -7.15 -12.88 -4.45
N THR A 124 -8.14 -12.43 -5.23
CA THR A 124 -9.55 -12.28 -4.81
C THR A 124 -10.14 -13.62 -4.35
N LYS A 125 -9.87 -14.72 -5.06
CA LYS A 125 -10.32 -16.07 -4.65
C LYS A 125 -9.78 -16.44 -3.26
N ASN A 126 -8.51 -16.17 -2.99
CA ASN A 126 -7.92 -16.48 -1.68
C ASN A 126 -8.42 -15.53 -0.59
N LEU A 127 -8.70 -14.27 -0.92
CA LEU A 127 -9.30 -13.30 0.00
C LEU A 127 -10.72 -13.72 0.41
N ILE A 128 -11.57 -14.11 -0.55
CA ILE A 128 -12.92 -14.62 -0.28
C ILE A 128 -12.85 -15.85 0.63
N ARG A 129 -11.94 -16.79 0.33
CA ARG A 129 -11.72 -17.97 1.18
C ARG A 129 -11.31 -17.58 2.59
N TYR A 130 -10.40 -16.62 2.75
CA TYR A 130 -10.02 -16.13 4.06
C TYR A 130 -11.23 -15.58 4.84
N TYR A 131 -12.07 -14.74 4.23
CA TYR A 131 -13.28 -14.22 4.88
C TYR A 131 -14.30 -15.30 5.24
N GLN A 132 -14.40 -16.37 4.44
CA GLN A 132 -15.23 -17.52 4.78
C GLN A 132 -14.69 -18.26 6.01
N GLU A 133 -13.37 -18.48 6.08
CA GLU A 133 -12.75 -19.19 7.20
C GLU A 133 -12.75 -18.37 8.50
N VAL A 134 -12.55 -17.05 8.43
CA VAL A 134 -12.49 -16.17 9.61
C VAL A 134 -13.80 -16.14 10.41
N ARG A 135 -14.91 -16.55 9.79
CA ARG A 135 -16.22 -16.68 10.45
C ARG A 135 -16.35 -17.94 11.31
N GLY A 136 -15.50 -18.94 11.08
CA GLY A 136 -15.44 -20.16 11.88
C GLY A 136 -14.53 -20.01 13.11
N ASP A 137 -14.37 -21.12 13.86
CA ASP A 137 -13.57 -21.14 15.09
C ASP A 137 -12.25 -21.92 14.97
N ASP A 138 -11.96 -22.51 13.80
CA ASP A 138 -10.72 -23.24 13.53
C ASP A 138 -9.56 -22.26 13.25
N PHE A 139 -8.89 -21.83 14.32
CA PHE A 139 -7.80 -20.85 14.24
C PHE A 139 -6.65 -21.31 13.32
N PRO A 140 -6.13 -22.55 13.38
CA PRO A 140 -5.16 -23.04 12.40
C PRO A 140 -5.60 -22.92 10.94
N LYS A 141 -6.87 -23.20 10.64
CA LYS A 141 -7.44 -23.10 9.29
C LYS A 141 -7.53 -21.64 8.82
N ILE A 142 -7.90 -20.72 9.71
CA ILE A 142 -7.88 -19.28 9.46
C ILE A 142 -6.47 -18.83 9.08
N LEU A 143 -5.46 -19.16 9.89
CA LEU A 143 -4.07 -18.78 9.61
C LEU A 143 -3.59 -19.34 8.28
N ALA A 144 -3.93 -20.60 7.96
CA ALA A 144 -3.57 -21.20 6.69
C ALA A 144 -4.22 -20.50 5.49
N ALA A 145 -5.47 -20.06 5.63
CA ALA A 145 -6.17 -19.28 4.59
C ALA A 145 -5.53 -17.90 4.39
N MET A 146 -5.23 -17.21 5.49
CA MET A 146 -4.54 -15.91 5.47
C MET A 146 -3.15 -16.02 4.80
N ASN A 147 -2.37 -17.06 5.11
CA ASN A 147 -1.08 -17.29 4.49
C ASN A 147 -1.17 -17.58 2.98
N ARG A 148 -2.22 -18.29 2.53
CA ARG A 148 -2.47 -18.49 1.09
C ARG A 148 -2.81 -17.19 0.39
N PHE A 149 -3.60 -16.33 1.03
CA PHE A 149 -3.88 -14.98 0.53
C PHE A 149 -2.60 -14.15 0.45
N ALA A 150 -1.81 -14.05 1.52
CA ALA A 150 -0.54 -13.29 1.52
C ALA A 150 0.42 -13.74 0.40
N ARG A 151 0.48 -15.04 0.09
CA ARG A 151 1.27 -15.56 -1.05
C ARG A 151 0.72 -15.14 -2.41
N ALA A 152 -0.60 -15.14 -2.57
CA ALA A 152 -1.23 -14.69 -3.81
C ALA A 152 -1.03 -13.19 -4.01
N ASP A 153 -1.21 -12.42 -2.93
CA ASP A 153 -1.05 -10.97 -2.92
C ASP A 153 0.41 -10.55 -3.16
N ALA A 154 1.37 -11.24 -2.57
CA ALA A 154 2.79 -11.02 -2.87
C ALA A 154 3.13 -11.21 -4.36
N ARG A 155 2.55 -12.22 -5.02
CA ARG A 155 2.73 -12.42 -6.48
C ARG A 155 2.10 -11.29 -7.29
N ARG A 156 0.94 -10.79 -6.83
CA ARG A 156 0.29 -9.62 -7.39
C ARG A 156 1.21 -8.39 -7.32
N PHE A 157 1.79 -8.10 -6.16
CA PHE A 157 2.75 -7.02 -6.01
C PHE A 157 3.98 -7.18 -6.89
N VAL A 158 4.54 -8.39 -7.01
CA VAL A 158 5.68 -8.65 -7.92
C VAL A 158 5.32 -8.34 -9.37
N LEU A 159 4.13 -8.71 -9.84
CA LEU A 159 3.67 -8.39 -11.19
C LEU A 159 3.47 -6.88 -11.36
N ARG A 160 2.79 -6.23 -10.40
CA ARG A 160 2.54 -4.79 -10.38
C ARG A 160 3.85 -3.99 -10.44
N ASP A 161 4.82 -4.30 -9.58
CA ASP A 161 6.14 -3.68 -9.56
C ASP A 161 6.91 -3.90 -10.87
N SER A 162 6.79 -5.08 -11.47
CA SER A 162 7.46 -5.42 -12.74
C SER A 162 6.94 -4.58 -13.89
N LEU A 163 5.61 -4.45 -14.02
CA LEU A 163 4.97 -3.63 -15.04
C LEU A 163 5.29 -2.15 -14.83
N ARG A 164 5.19 -1.68 -13.59
CA ARG A 164 5.43 -0.28 -13.22
C ARG A 164 6.88 0.11 -13.42
N ALA A 165 7.85 -0.71 -13.00
CA ALA A 165 9.27 -0.48 -13.23
C ALA A 165 9.60 -0.35 -14.72
N LYS A 166 9.05 -1.25 -15.55
CA LYS A 166 9.24 -1.20 -17.00
C LYS A 166 8.74 0.14 -17.56
N ARG A 167 7.51 0.52 -17.22
CA ARG A 167 6.92 1.76 -17.73
C ARG A 167 7.65 3.01 -17.25
N ILE A 168 8.08 3.04 -15.99
CA ILE A 168 8.89 4.13 -15.43
C ILE A 168 10.15 4.32 -16.28
N LEU A 169 10.90 3.26 -16.56
CA LEU A 169 12.15 3.34 -17.33
C LEU A 169 11.94 3.86 -18.76
N GLU A 170 10.77 3.62 -19.36
CA GLU A 170 10.40 4.12 -20.70
C GLU A 170 10.07 5.61 -20.73
N VAL A 171 9.63 6.20 -19.60
CA VAL A 171 9.20 7.60 -19.52
C VAL A 171 10.24 8.53 -18.90
N LEU A 172 11.39 8.00 -18.46
CA LEU A 172 12.47 8.82 -17.93
C LEU A 172 13.02 9.77 -18.99
N VAL A 173 13.17 11.04 -18.62
CA VAL A 173 13.69 12.09 -19.50
C VAL A 173 15.09 12.48 -19.03
N PRO A 174 16.15 12.21 -19.81
CA PRO A 174 17.49 12.67 -19.47
C PRO A 174 17.54 14.18 -19.25
N GLY A 175 18.17 14.59 -18.15
CA GLY A 175 18.33 16.00 -17.77
C GLY A 175 17.22 16.55 -16.88
N LYS A 176 16.15 15.78 -16.62
CA LYS A 176 15.10 16.14 -15.66
C LYS A 176 15.23 15.31 -14.39
N ASP A 177 15.19 15.97 -13.24
CA ASP A 177 15.16 15.27 -11.96
C ASP A 177 13.75 14.69 -11.74
N THR A 178 13.65 13.38 -11.47
CA THR A 178 12.38 12.66 -11.44
C THR A 178 12.06 12.11 -10.05
N CYS A 179 10.86 12.38 -9.54
CA CYS A 179 10.33 11.73 -8.34
C CYS A 179 9.34 10.64 -8.74
N ILE A 180 9.48 9.44 -8.18
CA ILE A 180 8.51 8.35 -8.30
C ILE A 180 7.85 8.19 -6.94
N GLU A 181 6.55 8.40 -6.90
CA GLU A 181 5.72 8.16 -5.73
C GLU A 181 5.29 6.69 -5.68
N ALA A 182 5.40 6.04 -4.52
CA ALA A 182 4.98 4.66 -4.35
C ALA A 182 4.58 4.36 -2.90
N GLY A 183 3.65 3.43 -2.72
CA GLY A 183 3.36 2.86 -1.40
C GLY A 183 4.56 2.14 -0.79
N SER A 184 4.69 2.14 0.53
CA SER A 184 5.80 1.50 1.26
C SER A 184 5.90 -0.03 1.05
N ILE A 185 4.83 -0.69 0.61
CA ILE A 185 4.83 -2.12 0.27
C ILE A 185 5.61 -2.43 -1.03
N HIS A 186 5.79 -1.43 -1.91
CA HIS A 186 6.45 -1.55 -3.21
C HIS A 186 7.99 -1.57 -3.13
N LEU A 187 8.56 -2.17 -2.07
CA LEU A 187 10.01 -2.23 -1.88
C LEU A 187 10.74 -3.00 -2.99
N PHE A 188 10.04 -3.87 -3.73
CA PHE A 188 10.63 -4.62 -4.84
C PHE A 188 10.78 -3.77 -6.10
N LEU A 189 9.98 -2.71 -6.28
CA LEU A 189 10.16 -1.69 -7.31
C LEU A 189 11.59 -1.11 -7.30
N LYS A 190 12.13 -0.80 -6.11
CA LYS A 190 13.53 -0.37 -5.97
C LYS A 190 14.51 -1.35 -6.62
N CYS A 191 14.35 -2.65 -6.38
CA CYS A 191 15.25 -3.66 -6.93
C CYS A 191 15.19 -3.72 -8.46
N LEU A 192 14.00 -3.53 -9.03
CA LEU A 192 13.80 -3.51 -10.47
C LEU A 192 14.39 -2.24 -11.10
N LEU A 193 14.17 -1.08 -10.47
CA LEU A 193 14.76 0.19 -10.93
C LEU A 193 16.28 0.15 -10.89
N VAL A 194 16.89 -0.33 -9.79
CA VAL A 194 18.35 -0.49 -9.70
C VAL A 194 18.91 -1.38 -10.82
N LYS A 195 18.17 -2.41 -11.23
CA LYS A 195 18.59 -3.30 -12.32
C LYS A 195 18.41 -2.70 -13.71
N GLY A 196 17.40 -1.84 -13.89
CA GLY A 196 17.05 -1.27 -15.19
C GLY A 196 17.68 0.08 -15.50
N LEU A 197 18.05 0.85 -14.47
CA LEU A 197 18.68 2.16 -14.65
C LEU A 197 20.12 2.01 -15.18
N SER A 198 20.50 2.86 -16.15
CA SER A 198 21.89 2.99 -16.59
C SER A 198 22.75 3.66 -15.50
N SER A 199 24.08 3.58 -15.63
CA SER A 199 25.02 4.24 -14.73
C SER A 199 24.96 5.78 -14.73
N GLU A 200 24.19 6.37 -15.63
CA GLU A 200 24.00 7.82 -15.74
C GLU A 200 22.97 8.36 -14.73
N TRP A 201 22.17 7.46 -14.15
CA TRP A 201 21.13 7.77 -13.17
C TRP A 201 21.59 7.48 -11.74
N ARG A 202 21.28 8.40 -10.83
CA ARG A 202 21.47 8.22 -9.39
C ARG A 202 20.11 8.07 -8.72
N LEU A 203 19.80 6.83 -8.30
CA LEU A 203 18.63 6.54 -7.49
C LEU A 203 18.84 6.90 -6.02
N ARG A 204 17.94 7.70 -5.46
CA ARG A 204 17.79 7.99 -4.04
C ARG A 204 16.47 7.42 -3.55
N ILE A 205 16.42 7.08 -2.27
CA ILE A 205 15.21 6.62 -1.60
C ILE A 205 14.85 7.65 -0.55
N HIS A 206 13.60 8.09 -0.55
CA HIS A 206 13.02 8.86 0.55
C HIS A 206 11.86 8.07 1.15
N ASP A 207 11.82 7.98 2.48
CA ASP A 207 10.79 7.26 3.23
C ASP A 207 10.07 8.28 4.11
N ILE A 208 8.89 8.71 3.66
CA ILE A 208 8.11 9.78 4.31
C ILE A 208 7.65 9.34 5.69
N ASP A 209 7.19 8.10 5.79
CA ASP A 209 6.75 7.50 7.04
C ASP A 209 7.93 7.35 8.01
N GLY A 210 9.06 6.85 7.52
CA GLY A 210 10.29 6.76 8.30
C GLY A 210 10.82 8.11 8.78
N GLU A 211 10.55 9.19 8.05
CA GLU A 211 10.80 10.56 8.51
C GLU A 211 9.83 10.98 9.61
N ALA A 212 8.53 10.74 9.45
CA ALA A 212 7.53 11.03 10.48
C ALA A 212 7.87 10.33 11.81
N VAL A 213 8.27 9.05 11.76
CA VAL A 213 8.71 8.30 12.95
C VAL A 213 9.89 8.98 13.66
N LYS A 214 10.86 9.48 12.90
CA LYS A 214 12.02 10.20 13.45
C LYS A 214 11.61 11.54 14.06
N MET A 215 10.74 12.29 13.40
CA MET A 215 10.22 13.57 13.93
C MET A 215 9.49 13.37 15.26
N LEU A 216 8.79 12.25 15.41
CA LEU A 216 8.11 11.90 16.66
C LEU A 216 9.04 11.33 17.75
N ASN A 217 10.35 11.17 17.49
CA ASN A 217 11.29 10.44 18.34
C ASN A 217 10.80 9.03 18.72
N LEU A 218 10.08 8.38 17.80
CA LEU A 218 9.62 7.01 17.97
C LEU A 218 10.63 6.02 17.37
N HIS A 219 10.50 4.77 17.77
CA HIS A 219 11.31 3.67 17.28
C HIS A 219 10.41 2.51 16.85
N GLY A 220 10.84 1.78 15.83
CA GLY A 220 10.11 0.62 15.33
C GLY A 220 10.02 0.64 13.81
N SER A 221 9.21 -0.28 13.30
CA SER A 221 8.86 -0.36 11.88
C SER A 221 7.35 -0.24 11.76
N LEU A 222 6.91 0.50 10.75
CA LEU A 222 5.50 0.63 10.36
C LEU A 222 5.00 -0.55 9.54
N PHE A 223 5.89 -1.49 9.18
CA PHE A 223 5.46 -2.76 8.61
C PHE A 223 4.78 -3.61 9.70
N SER A 224 3.49 -3.84 9.51
CA SER A 224 2.73 -4.77 10.33
C SER A 224 3.28 -6.20 10.15
N PRO A 225 2.96 -7.13 11.06
CA PRO A 225 3.33 -8.54 10.88
C PRO A 225 2.81 -9.14 9.56
N GLY A 226 1.71 -8.61 9.02
CA GLY A 226 1.18 -9.00 7.72
C GLY A 226 2.03 -8.48 6.56
N ASP A 227 2.49 -7.24 6.65
CA ASP A 227 3.38 -6.63 5.64
C ASP A 227 4.73 -7.31 5.62
N GLU A 228 5.30 -7.61 6.79
CA GLU A 228 6.57 -8.36 6.90
C GLU A 228 6.48 -9.73 6.21
N LEU A 229 5.38 -10.45 6.39
CA LEU A 229 5.14 -11.74 5.74
C LEU A 229 4.98 -11.60 4.23
N THR A 230 4.24 -10.58 3.78
CA THR A 230 4.02 -10.31 2.37
C THR A 230 5.32 -9.92 1.67
N LEU A 231 6.12 -9.04 2.29
CA LEU A 231 7.45 -8.65 1.81
C LEU A 231 8.40 -9.85 1.71
N ASP A 232 8.40 -10.75 2.70
CA ASP A 232 9.20 -11.98 2.61
C ASP A 232 8.84 -12.80 1.36
N TYR A 233 7.55 -12.92 1.03
CA TYR A 233 7.10 -13.61 -0.18
C TYR A 233 7.43 -12.84 -1.46
N ILE A 234 7.31 -11.50 -1.47
CA ILE A 234 7.71 -10.65 -2.59
C ILE A 234 9.19 -10.85 -2.92
N PHE A 235 10.05 -10.88 -1.91
CA PHE A 235 11.49 -11.11 -2.08
C PHE A 235 11.88 -12.58 -2.25
N GLY A 236 10.91 -13.50 -2.38
CA GLY A 236 11.17 -14.93 -2.60
C GLY A 236 11.89 -15.61 -1.43
N ARG A 237 11.81 -15.07 -0.22
CA ARG A 237 12.46 -15.64 0.97
C ARG A 237 11.74 -16.91 1.43
N SER A 238 12.52 -17.86 1.94
CA SER A 238 11.95 -19.06 2.56
C SER A 238 11.33 -18.70 3.91
N VAL A 239 10.02 -18.91 4.05
CA VAL A 239 9.28 -18.62 5.28
C VAL A 239 8.92 -19.92 5.99
N SER A 240 9.48 -20.12 7.19
CA SER A 240 9.19 -21.31 8.00
C SER A 240 7.75 -21.35 8.48
N ARG A 241 7.26 -22.55 8.84
CA ARG A 241 5.90 -22.72 9.39
C ARG A 241 5.66 -21.87 10.62
N LYS A 242 6.62 -21.84 11.55
CA LYS A 242 6.56 -21.04 12.77
C LYS A 242 6.44 -19.55 12.46
N LYS A 243 7.21 -19.05 11.47
CA LYS A 243 7.21 -17.63 11.10
C LYS A 243 5.87 -17.20 10.51
N TRP A 244 5.38 -17.87 9.47
CA TRP A 244 4.12 -17.42 8.85
C TRP A 244 2.93 -17.56 9.79
N GLN A 245 2.90 -18.60 10.64
CA GLN A 245 1.82 -18.75 11.63
C GLN A 245 1.82 -17.59 12.63
N LEU A 246 3.00 -17.18 13.10
CA LEU A 246 3.12 -16.03 14.02
C LEU A 246 2.69 -14.73 13.35
N CYS A 247 3.22 -14.43 12.16
CA CYS A 247 2.87 -13.22 11.41
C CYS A 247 1.37 -13.15 11.11
N CYS A 248 0.74 -14.24 10.62
CA CYS A 248 -0.70 -14.27 10.40
C CYS A 248 -1.48 -14.08 11.71
N ALA A 249 -1.09 -14.74 12.80
CA ALA A 249 -1.80 -14.64 14.07
C ALA A 249 -1.73 -13.23 14.67
N GLN A 250 -0.58 -12.57 14.58
CA GLN A 250 -0.40 -11.20 15.03
C GLN A 250 -1.12 -10.21 14.11
N SER A 251 -1.11 -10.44 12.79
CA SER A 251 -1.81 -9.62 11.80
C SER A 251 -3.34 -9.66 11.97
N LEU A 252 -3.92 -10.81 12.38
CA LEU A 252 -5.33 -10.89 12.76
C LEU A 252 -5.69 -9.93 13.90
N ILE A 253 -4.87 -9.90 14.96
CA ILE A 253 -5.09 -9.00 16.09
C ILE A 253 -4.86 -7.55 15.67
N TYR A 254 -3.79 -7.28 14.92
CA TYR A 254 -3.46 -5.94 14.40
C TYR A 254 -4.63 -5.35 13.61
N SER A 255 -5.18 -6.10 12.65
CA SER A 255 -6.31 -5.66 11.80
C SER A 255 -7.60 -5.34 12.59
N LYS A 256 -7.67 -5.81 13.84
CA LYS A 256 -8.80 -5.58 14.73
C LYS A 256 -8.60 -4.39 15.66
N ILE A 257 -7.36 -4.06 16.02
CA ILE A 257 -7.07 -3.00 17.00
C ILE A 257 -6.66 -1.68 16.35
N ILE A 258 -6.17 -1.70 15.10
CA ILE A 258 -5.77 -0.50 14.38
C ILE A 258 -7.00 0.36 14.03
N THR A 259 -6.83 1.68 14.10
CA THR A 259 -7.83 2.66 13.66
C THR A 259 -7.99 2.58 12.14
N LYS A 260 -9.24 2.60 11.65
CA LYS A 260 -9.54 2.39 10.22
C LYS A 260 -9.99 3.68 9.53
N GLU A 261 -10.50 4.60 10.31
CA GLU A 261 -11.03 5.87 9.87
C GLU A 261 -9.89 6.83 9.55
N GLU A 262 -10.05 7.66 8.51
CA GLU A 262 -9.13 8.77 8.27
C GLU A 262 -9.22 9.78 9.42
N LEU A 263 -8.16 9.86 10.21
CA LEU A 263 -7.96 10.90 11.20
C LEU A 263 -7.55 12.19 10.49
N SER A 264 -8.35 13.25 10.64
CA SER A 264 -8.05 14.58 10.13
C SER A 264 -8.44 15.65 11.15
N GLY A 265 -7.63 16.69 11.32
CA GLY A 265 -8.01 17.89 12.08
C GLY A 265 -7.89 17.80 13.60
N GLY A 266 -6.89 17.08 14.12
CA GLY A 266 -6.53 17.08 15.54
C GLY A 266 -5.23 17.85 15.83
N ASP A 267 -4.97 18.14 17.11
CA ASP A 267 -3.73 18.79 17.59
C ASP A 267 -2.53 17.83 17.61
N ASP A 268 -2.76 16.51 17.45
CA ASP A 268 -1.70 15.49 17.50
C ASP A 268 -0.96 15.38 16.16
N ASP A 269 0.36 15.53 16.21
CA ASP A 269 1.24 15.30 15.06
C ASP A 269 1.28 13.80 14.69
N PHE A 270 1.03 13.52 13.40
CA PHE A 270 1.05 12.20 12.75
C PHE A 270 0.26 11.11 13.51
N PRO A 271 -1.07 11.27 13.66
CA PRO A 271 -1.88 10.40 14.50
C PRO A 271 -1.93 8.94 14.01
N HIS A 272 -1.94 8.70 12.68
CA HIS A 272 -1.92 7.33 12.16
C HIS A 272 -0.58 6.65 12.42
N THR A 273 0.54 7.36 12.22
CA THR A 273 1.89 6.85 12.51
C THR A 273 2.03 6.41 13.96
N ARG A 274 1.45 7.16 14.91
CA ARG A 274 1.46 6.81 16.33
C ARG A 274 0.63 5.56 16.61
N ASP A 275 -0.58 5.49 16.07
CA ASP A 275 -1.48 4.35 16.24
C ASP A 275 -0.86 3.06 15.67
N GLU A 276 -0.28 3.15 14.47
CA GLU A 276 0.38 2.02 13.81
C GLU A 276 1.57 1.50 14.63
N ILE A 277 2.48 2.37 15.08
CA ILE A 277 3.61 1.96 15.93
C ILE A 277 3.12 1.31 17.21
N ALA A 278 2.13 1.90 17.89
CA ALA A 278 1.61 1.38 19.15
C ALA A 278 0.97 0.00 18.94
N ALA A 279 0.10 -0.15 17.94
CA ALA A 279 -0.55 -1.41 17.61
C ALA A 279 0.47 -2.49 17.23
N ILE A 280 1.47 -2.15 16.40
CA ILE A 280 2.54 -3.08 16.00
C ILE A 280 3.35 -3.54 17.22
N ALA A 281 3.74 -2.62 18.10
CA ALA A 281 4.50 -2.93 19.30
C ALA A 281 3.73 -3.85 20.25
N VAL A 282 2.41 -3.67 20.38
CA VAL A 282 1.55 -4.53 21.19
C VAL A 282 1.45 -5.94 20.58
N VAL A 283 1.12 -6.06 19.30
CA VAL A 283 0.90 -7.40 18.69
C VAL A 283 2.18 -8.21 18.57
N LYS A 284 3.35 -7.56 18.41
CA LYS A 284 4.65 -8.25 18.31
C LYS A 284 5.03 -9.00 19.59
N GLN A 285 4.41 -8.68 20.72
CA GLN A 285 4.59 -9.39 22.00
C GLN A 285 3.74 -10.66 22.11
N LEU A 286 2.78 -10.86 21.20
CA LEU A 286 1.84 -11.98 21.28
C LEU A 286 2.41 -13.24 20.61
N SER A 287 2.28 -14.38 21.30
CA SER A 287 2.48 -15.70 20.71
C SER A 287 1.24 -16.14 19.93
N VAL A 288 1.38 -17.16 19.06
CA VAL A 288 0.23 -17.74 18.32
C VAL A 288 -0.91 -18.16 19.26
N ALA A 289 -0.59 -18.78 20.40
CA ALA A 289 -1.58 -19.19 21.39
C ALA A 289 -2.27 -17.99 22.07
N ALA A 290 -1.52 -16.91 22.34
CA ALA A 290 -2.08 -15.68 22.88
C ALA A 290 -3.03 -15.01 21.87
N CYS A 291 -2.65 -14.94 20.59
CA CYS A 291 -3.51 -14.44 19.53
C CYS A 291 -4.79 -15.27 19.40
N ALA A 292 -4.70 -16.60 19.48
CA ALA A 292 -5.88 -17.48 19.41
C ALA A 292 -6.89 -17.16 20.53
N ALA A 293 -6.39 -17.03 21.77
CA ALA A 293 -7.22 -16.70 22.92
C ALA A 293 -7.81 -15.29 22.85
N LEU A 294 -7.03 -14.31 22.37
CA LEU A 294 -7.48 -12.93 22.21
C LEU A 294 -8.51 -12.79 21.09
N PHE A 295 -8.26 -13.39 19.93
CA PHE A 295 -9.12 -13.28 18.75
C PHE A 295 -10.58 -13.60 19.08
N GLN A 296 -10.82 -14.67 19.83
CA GLN A 296 -12.18 -15.06 20.23
C GLN A 296 -12.87 -14.03 21.14
N ARG A 297 -12.10 -13.30 21.96
CA ARG A 297 -12.61 -12.27 22.88
C ARG A 297 -12.85 -10.93 22.20
N ILE A 298 -12.03 -10.59 21.20
CA ILE A 298 -12.06 -9.26 20.59
C ILE A 298 -12.87 -9.21 19.30
N ARG A 299 -13.13 -10.32 18.61
CA ARG A 299 -13.68 -10.33 17.24
C ARG A 299 -14.99 -9.54 17.08
N SER A 300 -15.83 -9.50 18.10
CA SER A 300 -17.12 -8.77 18.10
C SER A 300 -17.05 -7.35 18.66
N LEU A 301 -15.91 -6.92 19.20
CA LEU A 301 -15.75 -5.60 19.81
C LEU A 301 -15.52 -4.50 18.78
N SER A 302 -15.64 -3.23 19.17
CA SER A 302 -15.13 -2.11 18.36
C SER A 302 -13.59 -2.16 18.28
N SER A 303 -12.97 -1.41 17.37
CA SER A 303 -11.50 -1.36 17.28
C SER A 303 -10.88 -0.81 18.58
N GLY A 304 -11.47 0.24 19.16
CA GLY A 304 -11.01 0.84 20.42
C GLY A 304 -11.10 -0.11 21.61
N ASP A 305 -12.25 -0.77 21.80
CA ASP A 305 -12.44 -1.74 22.89
C ASP A 305 -11.49 -2.95 22.73
N ALA A 306 -11.27 -3.40 21.48
CA ALA A 306 -10.32 -4.45 21.18
C ALA A 306 -8.87 -4.04 21.49
N ALA A 307 -8.49 -2.81 21.18
CA ALA A 307 -7.18 -2.25 21.47
C ALA A 307 -6.93 -2.19 22.98
N GLU A 308 -7.89 -1.67 23.75
CA GLU A 308 -7.78 -1.57 25.21
C GLU A 308 -7.67 -2.95 25.88
N LEU A 309 -8.50 -3.92 25.47
CA LEU A 309 -8.46 -5.29 25.98
C LEU A 309 -7.11 -5.96 25.65
N THR A 310 -6.61 -5.76 24.43
CA THR A 310 -5.33 -6.34 23.98
C THR A 310 -4.16 -5.74 24.76
N ALA A 311 -4.14 -4.42 24.98
CA ALA A 311 -3.11 -3.75 25.78
C ALA A 311 -3.08 -4.28 27.23
N LYS A 312 -4.24 -4.42 27.88
CA LYS A 312 -4.37 -5.02 29.23
C LYS A 312 -3.85 -6.46 29.25
N TYR A 313 -4.16 -7.25 28.23
CA TYR A 313 -3.70 -8.64 28.14
C TYR A 313 -2.17 -8.75 28.10
N VAL A 314 -1.49 -7.84 27.38
CA VAL A 314 -0.03 -7.83 27.28
C VAL A 314 0.60 -7.37 28.60
N GLN A 315 0.05 -6.35 29.27
CA GLN A 315 0.56 -5.85 30.55
C GLN A 315 0.53 -6.93 31.66
N VAL A 316 -0.54 -7.72 31.74
CA VAL A 316 -0.69 -8.79 32.75
C VAL A 316 0.32 -9.93 32.54
N LYS A 317 0.86 -10.12 31.33
CA LYS A 317 1.89 -11.14 31.06
C LYS A 317 3.33 -10.68 31.32
N SER A 318 3.54 -9.38 31.48
CA SER A 318 4.86 -8.78 31.73
C SER A 318 5.19 -8.66 33.22
N VAL A 319 4.29 -9.13 34.10
CA VAL A 319 4.44 -9.25 35.55
C VAL A 319 4.54 -10.73 35.91
#